data_AF-A0A1B2E686-F1
#
_entry.id   AF-A0A1B2E686-F1
#
_cell.length_a   1.000
_cell.length_b   1.000
_cell.length_c   1.000
_cell.angle_alpha   90.00
_cell.angle_beta   90.00
_cell.angle_gamma   90.00
#
_symmetry.space_group_name_H-M   'P 1'
#
loop_
_entity.id
_entity.type
_entity.pdbx_description
1 polymer ?
#
loop_
_entity_poly.entity_id
_entity_poly.type
_entity_poly.pdbx_seq_one_letter_code
_entity_poly.pdbx_strand_id
1 'polypeptide(L)'
;MVCQTSMEIFRHFSVNPERLQKERRNLLVRIIVPETEEARDKIIKATNSQTPIPKSSLRVTDPIHRQIEDYLKTRDLYYDRRKNYYKNEGKKPKDIISVSFLAQCLMSVLMQRPDSARARPSTLLEDNSAYKKLYHKNNDLVTYYLLAYGGRKAEISLKEKGFSPSLVTNLKFYVVYAVFVLATETLYPTNKKIFDLDIEDLSDDLITQCIELTRGIFDRLGATDKVAKGSEFLEKLKSELEIIIDANSNLEGCHKSG
;
A
#
# COMPACT_ATOMS: atom_id res chain seq x y z
N MET A 1 13.69 22.80 3.81
CA MET A 1 14.56 23.95 4.14
C MET A 1 13.91 25.33 3.93
N VAL A 2 12.97 25.53 3.00
CA VAL A 2 12.49 26.89 2.66
C VAL A 2 11.50 27.49 3.68
N CYS A 3 10.62 26.69 4.28
CA CYS A 3 9.48 27.26 5.01
C CYS A 3 9.77 27.82 6.40
N GLN A 4 10.71 27.28 7.17
CA GLN A 4 10.90 27.74 8.56
C GLN A 4 11.60 29.10 8.61
N THR A 5 12.71 29.26 7.89
CA THR A 5 13.41 30.54 7.81
C THR A 5 12.55 31.60 7.11
N SER A 6 11.81 31.24 6.05
CA SER A 6 10.90 32.19 5.40
C SER A 6 9.75 32.61 6.33
N MET A 7 9.22 31.68 7.13
CA MET A 7 8.13 31.97 8.07
C MET A 7 8.59 32.85 9.24
N GLU A 8 9.78 32.62 9.78
CA GLU A 8 10.32 33.47 10.85
C GLU A 8 10.69 34.87 10.35
N ILE A 9 11.24 34.98 9.13
CA ILE A 9 11.45 36.28 8.48
C ILE A 9 10.11 37.00 8.29
N PHE A 10 9.12 36.30 7.73
CA PHE A 10 7.78 36.84 7.52
C PHE A 10 7.15 37.31 8.84
N ARG A 11 7.17 36.45 9.87
CA ARG A 11 6.61 36.77 11.20
C ARG A 11 7.34 37.95 11.85
N HIS A 12 8.66 37.99 11.79
CA HIS A 12 9.46 39.06 12.38
C HIS A 12 9.11 40.44 11.79
N PHE A 13 9.02 40.53 10.46
CA PHE A 13 8.69 41.79 9.78
C PHE A 13 7.20 42.11 9.73
N SER A 14 6.32 41.10 9.89
CA SER A 14 4.89 41.34 10.07
C SER A 14 4.60 41.98 11.43
N VAL A 15 5.36 41.63 12.46
CA VAL A 15 5.22 42.21 13.82
C VAL A 15 5.98 43.53 13.96
N ASN A 16 7.06 43.74 13.21
CA ASN A 16 7.91 44.95 13.29
C ASN A 16 8.18 45.56 11.90
N PRO A 17 7.18 46.20 11.26
CA PRO A 17 7.31 46.73 9.89
C PRO A 17 8.40 47.80 9.77
N GLU A 18 8.58 48.63 10.81
CA GLU A 18 9.56 49.72 10.85
C GLU A 18 11.02 49.24 10.80
N ARG A 19 11.26 47.97 11.18
CA ARG A 19 12.61 47.36 11.13
C ARG A 19 13.02 46.96 9.73
N LEU A 20 12.08 46.80 8.80
CA LEU A 20 12.38 46.48 7.41
C LEU A 20 13.23 47.57 6.76
N GLN A 21 12.96 48.84 7.07
CA GLN A 21 13.72 49.97 6.53
C GLN A 21 15.17 50.06 7.05
N LYS A 22 15.47 49.39 8.17
CA LYS A 22 16.80 49.37 8.80
C LYS A 22 17.54 48.04 8.57
N GLU A 23 16.92 47.11 7.86
CA GLU A 23 17.52 45.81 7.58
C GLU A 23 18.66 45.92 6.57
N ARG A 24 19.81 45.31 6.88
CA ARG A 24 21.01 45.32 6.03
C ARG A 24 21.65 43.94 5.84
N ARG A 25 21.09 42.90 6.48
CA ARG A 25 21.59 41.53 6.37
C ARG A 25 21.25 40.96 4.99
N ASN A 26 22.20 40.25 4.41
CA ASN A 26 22.01 39.59 3.11
C ASN A 26 21.59 38.14 3.31
N LEU A 27 20.66 37.67 2.46
CA LEU A 27 20.25 36.27 2.39
C LEU A 27 20.94 35.60 1.21
N LEU A 28 21.76 34.59 1.50
CA LEU A 28 22.32 33.73 0.45
C LEU A 28 21.27 32.68 0.07
N VAL A 29 20.74 32.78 -1.14
CA VAL A 29 19.86 31.77 -1.71
C VAL A 29 20.65 30.91 -2.70
N ARG A 30 20.84 29.64 -2.35
CA ARG A 30 21.46 28.66 -3.26
C ARG A 30 20.39 27.75 -3.84
N ILE A 31 20.16 27.85 -5.14
CA ILE A 31 19.28 26.94 -5.87
C ILE A 31 20.14 25.75 -6.31
N ILE A 32 19.79 24.55 -5.83
CA ILE A 32 20.45 23.31 -6.22
C ILE A 32 19.50 22.54 -7.11
N VAL A 33 19.88 22.34 -8.36
CA VAL A 33 19.19 21.45 -9.29
C VAL A 33 19.92 20.12 -9.26
N PRO A 34 19.39 19.08 -8.60
CA PRO A 34 20.04 17.79 -8.58
C PRO A 34 19.98 17.16 -9.98
N GLU A 35 21.13 16.67 -10.44
CA GLU A 35 21.25 15.99 -11.74
C GLU A 35 20.63 14.59 -11.73
N THR A 36 20.53 13.98 -10.54
CA THR A 36 19.97 12.64 -10.35
C THR A 36 18.97 12.59 -9.20
N GLU A 37 18.02 11.66 -9.32
CA GLU A 37 17.01 11.42 -8.29
C GLU A 37 17.64 10.93 -6.97
N GLU A 38 18.77 10.20 -7.00
CA GLU A 38 19.49 9.83 -5.77
C GLU A 38 20.09 11.04 -5.06
N ALA A 39 20.67 11.98 -5.82
CA ALA A 39 21.23 13.21 -5.25
C ALA A 39 20.12 14.04 -4.60
N ARG A 40 18.95 14.11 -5.24
CA ARG A 40 17.76 14.75 -4.68
C ARG A 40 17.31 14.11 -3.37
N ASP A 41 17.19 12.78 -3.32
CA ASP A 41 16.79 12.05 -2.10
C ASP A 41 17.80 12.26 -0.96
N LYS A 42 19.12 12.24 -1.25
CA LYS A 42 20.17 12.55 -0.27
C LYS A 42 20.05 13.98 0.28
N ILE A 43 19.81 14.96 -0.58
CA ILE A 43 19.61 16.36 -0.17
C ILE A 43 18.37 16.47 0.71
N ILE A 44 17.24 15.86 0.32
CA ILE A 44 15.99 15.85 1.11
C ILE A 44 16.21 15.23 2.49
N LYS A 45 16.93 14.11 2.56
CA LYS A 45 17.25 13.43 3.83
C LYS A 45 18.15 14.29 4.73
N ALA A 46 19.14 14.97 4.16
CA ALA A 46 20.09 15.81 4.90
C ALA A 46 19.47 17.14 5.38
N THR A 47 18.59 17.77 4.60
CA THR A 47 18.04 19.10 4.91
C THR A 47 16.80 19.09 5.81
N ASN A 48 16.16 17.94 6.05
CA ASN A 48 14.93 17.85 6.84
C ASN A 48 15.14 17.26 8.25
N SER A 49 16.37 17.19 8.76
CA SER A 49 16.61 16.83 10.18
C SER A 49 16.04 17.85 11.18
N GLN A 50 15.68 19.06 10.72
CA GLN A 50 15.20 20.17 11.54
C GLN A 50 13.67 20.18 11.77
N THR A 51 12.90 19.35 11.06
CA THR A 51 11.45 19.15 11.31
C THR A 51 11.20 17.65 11.39
N PRO A 52 10.58 17.11 12.45
CA PRO A 52 10.38 15.67 12.58
C PRO A 52 9.51 15.15 11.43
N ILE A 53 10.14 14.46 10.49
CA ILE A 53 9.45 13.74 9.41
C ILE A 53 8.92 12.43 9.99
N PRO A 54 7.69 12.00 9.64
CA PRO A 54 7.22 10.66 9.94
C PRO A 54 8.21 9.61 9.44
N LYS A 55 8.56 8.62 10.28
CA LYS A 55 9.50 7.54 9.91
C LYS A 55 9.10 6.86 8.60
N SER A 56 7.80 6.75 8.36
CA SER A 56 7.22 6.21 7.12
C SER A 56 7.70 6.92 5.85
N SER A 57 7.93 8.24 5.88
CA SER A 57 8.42 9.00 4.73
C SER A 57 9.92 8.85 4.50
N LEU A 58 10.69 8.55 5.56
CA LEU A 58 12.12 8.26 5.43
C LEU A 58 12.35 6.88 4.80
N ARG A 59 11.53 5.88 5.15
CA ARG A 59 11.65 4.51 4.62
C ARG A 59 11.47 4.42 3.12
N VAL A 60 10.70 5.33 2.52
CA VAL A 60 10.52 5.34 1.06
C VAL A 60 11.81 5.69 0.30
N THR A 61 12.83 6.20 0.99
CA THR A 61 14.17 6.40 0.41
C THR A 61 15.02 5.12 0.38
N ASP A 62 14.55 4.03 0.98
CA ASP A 62 15.28 2.76 1.00
C ASP A 62 15.36 2.17 -0.43
N PRO A 63 16.48 1.50 -0.80
CA PRO A 63 16.71 1.03 -2.17
C PRO A 63 15.61 0.11 -2.72
N ILE A 64 14.98 -0.69 -1.85
CA ILE A 64 13.91 -1.62 -2.23
C ILE A 64 12.72 -0.89 -2.87
N HIS A 65 12.35 0.30 -2.38
CA HIS A 65 11.22 1.05 -2.93
C HIS A 65 11.50 1.55 -4.33
N ARG A 66 12.76 1.85 -4.65
CA ARG A 66 13.16 2.22 -6.00
C ARG A 66 13.17 1.01 -6.93
N GLN A 67 13.66 -0.13 -6.47
CA GLN A 67 13.60 -1.38 -7.23
C GLN A 67 12.15 -1.77 -7.56
N ILE A 68 11.24 -1.64 -6.59
CA ILE A 68 9.80 -1.84 -6.79
C ILE A 68 9.26 -0.83 -7.81
N GLU A 69 9.60 0.46 -7.69
CA GLU A 69 9.17 1.48 -8.64
C GLU A 69 9.61 1.17 -10.07
N ASP A 70 10.90 0.90 -10.28
CA ASP A 70 11.45 0.58 -11.59
C ASP A 70 10.79 -0.68 -12.17
N TYR A 71 10.55 -1.70 -11.35
CA TYR A 71 9.91 -2.93 -11.77
C TYR A 71 8.42 -2.75 -12.15
N LEU A 72 7.64 -2.04 -11.33
CA LEU A 72 6.22 -1.75 -11.59
C LEU A 72 6.05 -0.86 -12.83
N LYS A 73 6.94 0.11 -13.01
CA LYS A 73 6.89 1.07 -14.12
C LYS A 73 6.98 0.40 -15.50
N THR A 74 7.73 -0.68 -15.61
CA THR A 74 7.82 -1.48 -16.86
C THR A 74 6.52 -2.21 -17.22
N ARG A 75 5.55 -2.25 -16.30
CA ARG A 75 4.27 -2.97 -16.43
C ARG A 75 3.07 -2.04 -16.22
N ASP A 76 3.22 -0.76 -16.57
CA ASP A 76 2.19 0.27 -16.49
C ASP A 76 1.58 0.52 -15.09
N LEU A 77 2.23 0.09 -14.02
CA LEU A 77 1.91 0.48 -12.66
C LEU A 77 2.92 1.49 -12.13
N TYR A 78 2.43 2.54 -11.48
CA TYR A 78 3.25 3.67 -11.04
C TYR A 78 3.32 3.72 -9.52
N TYR A 79 4.44 3.26 -8.97
CA TYR A 79 4.65 3.22 -7.52
C TYR A 79 5.02 4.60 -6.96
N ASP A 80 4.04 5.28 -6.36
CA ASP A 80 4.13 6.66 -5.90
C ASP A 80 4.91 6.76 -4.58
N ARG A 81 6.25 6.71 -4.69
CA ARG A 81 7.18 6.90 -3.57
C ARG A 81 6.99 8.26 -2.89
N ARG A 82 6.74 9.31 -3.68
CA ARG A 82 6.50 10.67 -3.19
C ARG A 82 5.07 11.06 -3.51
N LYS A 83 4.31 11.47 -2.49
CA LYS A 83 2.88 11.77 -2.63
C LYS A 83 2.59 12.68 -3.83
N ASN A 84 1.73 12.19 -4.72
CA ASN A 84 1.26 12.86 -5.95
C ASN A 84 2.32 13.04 -7.04
N TYR A 85 3.48 12.36 -7.00
CA TYR A 85 4.50 12.49 -8.04
C TYR A 85 3.94 12.08 -9.41
N TYR A 86 3.46 10.85 -9.53
CA TYR A 86 2.92 10.34 -10.80
C TYR A 86 1.59 10.98 -11.20
N LYS A 87 0.84 11.48 -10.22
CA LYS A 87 -0.38 12.26 -10.48
C LYS A 87 -0.05 13.58 -11.18
N ASN A 88 1.01 14.25 -10.75
CA ASN A 88 1.47 15.50 -11.36
C ASN A 88 2.12 15.27 -12.74
N GLU A 89 2.68 14.09 -12.98
CA GLU A 89 3.14 13.66 -14.31
C GLU A 89 1.99 13.22 -15.25
N GLY A 90 0.73 13.36 -14.82
CA GLY A 90 -0.44 13.07 -15.65
C GLY A 90 -0.79 11.59 -15.80
N LYS A 91 -0.23 10.70 -14.96
CA LYS A 91 -0.61 9.29 -14.95
C LYS A 91 -2.03 9.09 -14.40
N LYS A 92 -2.73 8.09 -14.92
CA LYS A 92 -4.12 7.82 -14.54
C LYS A 92 -4.19 7.37 -13.08
N PRO A 93 -5.12 7.88 -12.26
CA PRO A 93 -5.23 7.50 -10.84
C PRO A 93 -5.35 6.00 -10.59
N LYS A 94 -5.99 5.26 -11.51
CA LYS A 94 -6.15 3.81 -11.43
C LYS A 94 -4.84 3.03 -11.53
N ASP A 95 -3.82 3.60 -12.17
CA ASP A 95 -2.52 2.96 -12.40
C ASP A 95 -1.50 3.37 -11.32
N ILE A 96 -1.85 4.33 -10.45
CA ILE A 96 -0.98 4.85 -9.39
C ILE A 96 -1.16 4.04 -8.09
N ILE A 97 -0.08 3.45 -7.60
CA ILE A 97 0.00 2.65 -6.38
C ILE A 97 0.77 3.43 -5.32
N SER A 98 0.11 3.83 -4.23
CA SER A 98 0.82 4.49 -3.12
C SER A 98 1.62 3.49 -2.28
N VAL A 99 2.69 3.96 -1.64
CA VAL A 99 3.47 3.17 -0.68
C VAL A 99 2.58 2.54 0.38
N SER A 100 1.68 3.33 0.98
CA SER A 100 0.76 2.85 2.02
C SER A 100 -0.17 1.76 1.50
N PHE A 101 -0.71 1.93 0.29
CA PHE A 101 -1.58 0.92 -0.31
C PHE A 101 -0.86 -0.41 -0.51
N LEU A 102 0.31 -0.40 -1.14
CA LEU A 102 1.11 -1.63 -1.32
C LEU A 102 1.45 -2.27 0.03
N ALA A 103 1.82 -1.46 1.02
CA ALA A 103 2.17 -1.94 2.35
C ALA A 103 0.97 -2.60 3.05
N GLN A 104 -0.25 -2.08 2.85
CA GLN A 104 -1.47 -2.71 3.34
C GLN A 104 -1.78 -4.02 2.61
N CYS A 105 -1.61 -4.10 1.29
CA CYS A 105 -1.74 -5.36 0.53
C CYS A 105 -0.76 -6.42 1.03
N LEU A 106 0.51 -6.04 1.21
CA LEU A 106 1.56 -6.88 1.79
C LEU A 106 1.17 -7.39 3.18
N MET A 107 0.64 -6.53 4.05
CA MET A 107 0.19 -6.92 5.39
C MET A 107 -1.00 -7.87 5.35
N SER A 108 -2.00 -7.58 4.51
CA SER A 108 -3.18 -8.42 4.37
C SER A 108 -2.83 -9.84 3.97
N VAL A 109 -1.90 -9.99 3.02
CA VAL A 109 -1.60 -11.28 2.41
C VAL A 109 -0.45 -12.00 3.12
N LEU A 110 0.74 -11.38 3.20
CA LEU A 110 1.95 -12.04 3.73
C LEU A 110 1.93 -12.19 5.25
N MET A 111 1.22 -11.33 5.96
CA MET A 111 1.06 -11.44 7.43
C MET A 111 -0.32 -11.98 7.83
N GLN A 112 -1.24 -12.20 6.87
CA GLN A 112 -2.61 -12.63 7.12
C GLN A 112 -3.35 -11.70 8.10
N ARG A 113 -3.13 -10.38 7.98
CA ARG A 113 -3.71 -9.34 8.85
C ARG A 113 -4.53 -8.28 8.10
N PRO A 114 -5.59 -8.66 7.37
CA PRO A 114 -6.45 -7.68 6.68
C PRO A 114 -7.21 -6.75 7.64
N ASP A 115 -7.51 -7.21 8.85
CA ASP A 115 -8.05 -6.44 9.98
C ASP A 115 -7.17 -5.22 10.30
N SER A 116 -5.86 -5.46 10.39
CA SER A 116 -4.89 -4.44 10.78
C SER A 116 -4.56 -3.52 9.61
N ALA A 117 -4.48 -4.07 8.40
CA ALA A 117 -4.36 -3.28 7.17
C ALA A 117 -5.51 -2.28 7.05
N ARG A 118 -6.74 -2.67 7.39
CA ARG A 118 -7.91 -1.78 7.44
C ARG A 118 -7.81 -0.72 8.54
N ALA A 119 -7.39 -1.13 9.74
CA ALA A 119 -7.42 -0.27 10.92
C ALA A 119 -6.31 0.79 10.96
N ARG A 120 -5.10 0.49 10.43
CA ARG A 120 -3.91 1.30 10.67
C ARG A 120 -2.96 1.42 9.46
N PRO A 121 -3.35 2.15 8.40
CA PRO A 121 -2.54 2.35 7.19
C PRO A 121 -1.16 2.98 7.46
N SER A 122 -1.09 3.95 8.36
CA SER A 122 0.09 4.79 8.59
C SER A 122 1.12 4.16 9.53
N THR A 123 0.68 3.42 10.55
CA THR A 123 1.60 2.85 11.57
C THR A 123 2.39 1.66 11.06
N LEU A 124 1.94 1.00 9.98
CA LEU A 124 2.64 -0.15 9.41
C LEU A 124 4.05 0.22 8.94
N LEU A 125 4.18 1.40 8.33
CA LEU A 125 5.48 1.93 7.88
C LEU A 125 6.28 2.57 9.03
N GLU A 126 5.79 2.52 10.27
CA GLU A 126 6.49 3.02 11.46
C GLU A 126 7.08 1.87 12.29
N ASP A 127 6.43 0.71 12.32
CA ASP A 127 6.96 -0.49 12.98
C ASP A 127 8.16 -1.06 12.21
N ASN A 128 9.33 -1.13 12.86
CA ASN A 128 10.56 -1.67 12.28
C ASN A 128 10.46 -3.17 12.02
N SER A 129 9.80 -3.93 12.91
CA SER A 129 9.71 -5.39 12.80
C SER A 129 8.82 -5.78 11.62
N ALA A 130 7.60 -5.23 11.57
CA ALA A 130 6.68 -5.45 10.45
C ALA A 130 7.31 -5.03 9.11
N TYR A 131 7.92 -3.85 9.04
CA TYR A 131 8.53 -3.39 7.79
C TYR A 131 9.68 -4.27 7.29
N LYS A 132 10.57 -4.71 8.19
CA LYS A 132 11.64 -5.64 7.79
C LYS A 132 11.12 -6.97 7.28
N LYS A 133 9.97 -7.44 7.78
CA LYS A 133 9.31 -8.67 7.28
C LYS A 133 8.70 -8.45 5.90
N LEU A 134 8.01 -7.31 5.68
CA LEU A 134 7.32 -7.02 4.43
C LEU A 134 8.26 -6.57 3.30
N TYR A 135 9.35 -5.89 3.63
CA TYR A 135 10.35 -5.37 2.70
C TYR A 135 11.69 -6.11 2.80
N HIS A 136 11.65 -7.40 3.14
CA HIS A 136 12.83 -8.23 3.25
C HIS A 136 13.50 -8.40 1.87
N LYS A 137 14.84 -8.48 1.83
CA LYS A 137 15.59 -8.66 0.57
C LYS A 137 15.28 -9.97 -0.17
N ASN A 138 14.72 -10.95 0.54
CA ASN A 138 14.34 -12.24 -0.03
C ASN A 138 12.97 -12.19 -0.71
N ASN A 139 12.27 -11.05 -0.66
CA ASN A 139 11.00 -10.91 -1.33
C ASN A 139 11.23 -10.50 -2.79
N ASP A 140 10.67 -11.28 -3.71
CA ASP A 140 10.81 -11.00 -5.13
C ASP A 140 10.02 -9.78 -5.60
N LEU A 141 10.57 -9.06 -6.58
CA LEU A 141 9.91 -7.90 -7.22
C LEU A 141 8.58 -8.28 -7.89
N VAL A 142 8.50 -9.51 -8.40
CA VAL A 142 7.27 -10.12 -8.92
C VAL A 142 6.18 -10.14 -7.86
N THR A 143 6.49 -10.56 -6.64
CA THR A 143 5.52 -10.62 -5.54
C THR A 143 4.96 -9.24 -5.19
N TYR A 144 5.80 -8.20 -5.16
CA TYR A 144 5.32 -6.82 -4.96
C TYR A 144 4.39 -6.36 -6.08
N TYR A 145 4.72 -6.72 -7.32
CA TYR A 145 3.90 -6.39 -8.49
C TYR A 145 2.54 -7.09 -8.44
N LEU A 146 2.50 -8.41 -8.23
CA LEU A 146 1.25 -9.16 -8.19
C LEU A 146 0.34 -8.67 -7.07
N LEU A 147 0.88 -8.42 -5.87
CA LEU A 147 0.12 -7.85 -4.75
C LEU A 147 -0.42 -6.44 -5.06
N ALA A 148 0.37 -5.59 -5.73
CA ALA A 148 -0.08 -4.27 -6.16
C ALA A 148 -1.19 -4.37 -7.21
N TYR A 149 -0.99 -5.23 -8.20
CA TYR A 149 -1.91 -5.46 -9.32
C TYR A 149 -3.24 -6.04 -8.84
N GLY A 150 -3.21 -7.19 -8.15
CA GLY A 150 -4.40 -7.85 -7.60
C GLY A 150 -5.11 -6.96 -6.58
N GLY A 151 -4.35 -6.25 -5.74
CA GLY A 151 -4.88 -5.24 -4.83
C GLY A 151 -5.66 -4.15 -5.53
N ARG A 152 -5.10 -3.59 -6.62
CA ARG A 152 -5.74 -2.54 -7.41
C ARG A 152 -6.95 -3.07 -8.17
N LYS A 153 -6.86 -4.26 -8.76
CA LYS A 153 -7.96 -4.91 -9.48
C LYS A 153 -9.14 -5.12 -8.54
N ALA A 154 -8.92 -5.71 -7.36
CA ALA A 154 -9.94 -5.86 -6.33
C ALA A 154 -10.55 -4.52 -5.86
N GLU A 155 -9.74 -3.48 -5.69
CA GLU A 155 -10.24 -2.14 -5.34
C GLU A 155 -11.16 -1.55 -6.42
N ILE A 156 -10.82 -1.73 -7.69
CA ILE A 156 -11.62 -1.25 -8.83
C ILE A 156 -12.93 -2.03 -8.88
N SER A 157 -12.88 -3.36 -8.85
CA SER A 157 -14.08 -4.21 -8.88
C SER A 157 -15.05 -3.91 -7.73
N LEU A 158 -14.54 -3.65 -6.52
CA LEU A 158 -15.36 -3.23 -5.38
C LEU A 158 -16.07 -1.88 -5.61
N LYS A 159 -15.41 -0.92 -6.28
CA LYS A 159 -16.00 0.39 -6.60
C LYS A 159 -17.04 0.28 -7.71
N GLU A 160 -16.79 -0.57 -8.71
CA GLU A 160 -17.69 -0.79 -9.84
C GLU A 160 -19.00 -1.46 -9.42
N LYS A 161 -19.01 -2.24 -8.32
CA LYS A 161 -20.24 -2.78 -7.72
C LYS A 161 -21.16 -1.72 -7.09
N GLY A 162 -20.79 -0.43 -7.10
CA GLY A 162 -21.62 0.67 -6.61
C GLY A 162 -21.77 0.73 -5.08
N PHE A 163 -20.84 0.10 -4.35
CA PHE A 163 -20.87 0.08 -2.89
C PHE A 163 -20.53 1.43 -2.26
N SER A 164 -21.01 1.65 -1.04
CA SER A 164 -20.68 2.86 -0.29
C SER A 164 -19.16 2.94 -0.02
N PRO A 165 -18.57 4.15 0.04
CA PRO A 165 -17.15 4.30 0.33
C PRO A 165 -16.70 3.64 1.64
N SER A 166 -17.58 3.65 2.66
CA SER A 166 -17.31 2.98 3.94
C SER A 166 -17.23 1.46 3.77
N LEU A 167 -18.18 0.86 3.04
CA LEU A 167 -18.21 -0.56 2.77
C LEU A 167 -16.99 -1.00 1.96
N VAL A 168 -16.65 -0.28 0.89
CA VAL A 168 -15.44 -0.54 0.10
C VAL A 168 -14.21 -0.51 1.00
N THR A 169 -14.10 0.49 1.88
CA THR A 169 -12.95 0.59 2.78
C THR A 169 -12.89 -0.62 3.72
N ASN A 170 -14.01 -1.05 4.29
CA ASN A 170 -14.10 -2.18 5.22
C ASN A 170 -13.79 -3.54 4.58
N LEU A 171 -14.20 -3.77 3.34
CA LEU A 171 -14.01 -5.06 2.66
C LEU A 171 -12.69 -5.19 1.92
N LYS A 172 -12.13 -4.08 1.41
CA LYS A 172 -11.00 -4.08 0.46
C LYS A 172 -9.90 -5.06 0.81
N PHE A 173 -9.37 -4.97 2.02
CA PHE A 173 -8.21 -5.74 2.42
C PHE A 173 -8.53 -7.20 2.74
N TYR A 174 -9.77 -7.50 3.11
CA TYR A 174 -10.25 -8.87 3.28
C TYR A 174 -10.45 -9.55 1.91
N VAL A 175 -10.98 -8.83 0.94
CA VAL A 175 -11.08 -9.32 -0.45
C VAL A 175 -9.70 -9.59 -1.02
N VAL A 176 -8.75 -8.66 -0.86
CA VAL A 176 -7.36 -8.88 -1.30
C VAL A 176 -6.77 -10.13 -0.65
N TYR A 177 -6.95 -10.32 0.66
CA TYR A 177 -6.51 -11.53 1.33
C TYR A 177 -7.16 -12.80 0.74
N ALA A 178 -8.48 -12.81 0.58
CA ALA A 178 -9.22 -13.95 0.03
C ALA A 178 -8.77 -14.32 -1.40
N VAL A 179 -8.55 -13.32 -2.26
CA VAL A 179 -8.07 -13.53 -3.64
C VAL A 179 -6.75 -14.28 -3.64
N PHE A 180 -5.76 -13.84 -2.86
CA PHE A 180 -4.47 -14.51 -2.82
C PHE A 180 -4.50 -15.86 -2.11
N VAL A 181 -5.41 -16.06 -1.14
CA VAL A 181 -5.61 -17.36 -0.50
C VAL A 181 -6.13 -18.39 -1.49
N LEU A 182 -7.15 -18.03 -2.28
CA LEU A 182 -7.70 -18.93 -3.28
C LEU A 182 -6.75 -19.13 -4.46
N ALA A 183 -6.07 -18.08 -4.94
CA ALA A 183 -5.09 -18.20 -6.02
C ALA A 183 -3.87 -19.06 -5.63
N THR A 184 -3.43 -19.02 -4.37
CA THR A 184 -2.28 -19.83 -3.90
C THR A 184 -2.67 -21.15 -3.25
N GLU A 185 -3.98 -21.41 -3.12
CA GLU A 185 -4.58 -22.57 -2.45
C GLU A 185 -4.05 -22.78 -1.02
N THR A 186 -3.83 -21.68 -0.30
CA THR A 186 -3.38 -21.75 1.10
C THR A 186 -3.85 -20.56 1.91
N LEU A 187 -4.25 -20.82 3.16
CA LEU A 187 -4.57 -19.76 4.13
C LEU A 187 -3.35 -18.91 4.50
N TYR A 188 -2.13 -19.35 4.17
CA TYR A 188 -0.89 -18.66 4.51
C TYR A 188 -0.05 -18.36 3.27
N PRO A 189 -0.50 -17.45 2.38
CA PRO A 189 0.27 -17.11 1.19
C PRO A 189 1.66 -16.58 1.57
N THR A 190 2.69 -17.21 1.01
CA THR A 190 4.10 -16.84 1.22
C THR A 190 4.64 -16.13 -0.01
N ASN A 191 5.80 -15.48 0.12
CA ASN A 191 6.44 -14.83 -1.02
C ASN A 191 6.64 -15.81 -2.20
N LYS A 192 7.15 -17.02 -1.92
CA LYS A 192 7.37 -18.05 -2.93
C LYS A 192 6.08 -18.46 -3.64
N LYS A 193 5.02 -18.73 -2.89
CA LYS A 193 3.72 -19.12 -3.45
C LYS A 193 3.12 -18.03 -4.35
N ILE A 194 3.32 -16.76 -4.00
CA ILE A 194 2.83 -15.65 -4.82
C ILE A 194 3.73 -15.43 -6.03
N PHE A 195 5.05 -15.61 -5.89
CA PHE A 195 5.99 -15.52 -7.01
C PHE A 195 5.66 -16.51 -8.12
N ASP A 196 5.16 -17.70 -7.76
CA ASP A 196 4.78 -18.75 -8.70
C ASP A 196 3.43 -18.49 -9.42
N LEU A 197 2.72 -17.39 -9.10
CA LEU A 197 1.45 -17.03 -9.76
C LEU A 197 1.67 -16.21 -11.03
N ASP A 198 0.72 -16.36 -11.95
CA ASP A 198 0.55 -15.52 -13.12
C ASP A 198 -0.56 -14.47 -12.92
N ILE A 199 -0.67 -13.51 -13.85
CA ILE A 199 -1.69 -12.45 -13.78
C ILE A 199 -3.09 -13.04 -14.00
N GLU A 200 -3.17 -14.08 -14.82
CA GLU A 200 -4.36 -14.82 -15.18
C GLU A 200 -5.02 -15.51 -13.97
N ASP A 201 -4.22 -15.93 -12.98
CA ASP A 201 -4.70 -16.51 -11.72
C ASP A 201 -5.49 -15.47 -10.91
N LEU A 202 -5.30 -14.18 -11.17
CA LEU A 202 -6.01 -13.06 -10.54
C LEU A 202 -7.19 -12.59 -11.42
N SER A 203 -8.01 -13.54 -11.88
CA SER A 203 -9.13 -13.29 -12.80
C SER A 203 -10.25 -12.44 -12.19
N ASP A 204 -11.05 -11.80 -13.05
CA ASP A 204 -12.20 -10.98 -12.59
C ASP A 204 -13.29 -11.84 -11.91
N ASP A 205 -13.43 -13.09 -12.34
CA ASP A 205 -14.35 -14.06 -11.76
C ASP A 205 -13.93 -14.43 -10.33
N LEU A 206 -12.63 -14.72 -10.13
CA LEU A 206 -12.09 -15.00 -8.80
C LEU A 206 -12.31 -13.81 -7.85
N ILE A 207 -12.01 -12.60 -8.32
CA ILE A 207 -12.21 -11.38 -7.53
C ILE A 207 -13.68 -11.19 -7.19
N THR A 208 -14.58 -11.44 -8.13
CA THR A 208 -16.03 -11.32 -7.91
C THR A 208 -16.51 -12.33 -6.87
N GLN A 209 -16.07 -13.58 -6.97
CA GLN A 209 -16.34 -14.62 -5.98
C GLN A 209 -15.85 -14.21 -4.58
N CYS A 210 -14.62 -13.71 -4.48
CA CYS A 210 -14.06 -13.25 -3.20
C CYS A 210 -14.83 -12.05 -2.63
N ILE A 211 -15.30 -11.13 -3.46
CA ILE A 211 -16.13 -9.99 -3.04
C ILE A 211 -17.44 -10.50 -2.42
N GLU A 212 -18.13 -11.42 -3.11
CA GLU A 212 -19.42 -11.97 -2.66
C GLU A 212 -19.29 -12.77 -1.36
N LEU A 213 -18.27 -13.64 -1.28
CA LEU A 213 -17.94 -14.39 -0.06
C LEU A 213 -17.68 -13.45 1.12
N THR A 214 -16.74 -12.51 0.94
CA THR A 214 -16.31 -11.59 1.99
C THR A 214 -17.46 -10.70 2.46
N ARG A 215 -18.27 -10.20 1.52
CA ARG A 215 -19.45 -9.40 1.83
C ARG A 215 -20.51 -10.21 2.57
N GLY A 216 -20.80 -11.43 2.12
CA GLY A 216 -21.80 -12.29 2.76
C GLY A 216 -21.46 -12.57 4.23
N ILE A 217 -20.19 -12.80 4.55
CA ILE A 217 -19.73 -12.96 5.93
C ILE A 217 -19.84 -11.63 6.69
N PHE A 218 -19.41 -10.52 6.09
CA PHE A 218 -19.48 -9.20 6.72
C PHE A 218 -20.91 -8.80 7.11
N ASP A 219 -21.87 -9.06 6.21
CA ASP A 219 -23.29 -8.76 6.41
C ASP A 219 -23.88 -9.64 7.52
N ARG A 220 -23.52 -10.94 7.59
CA ARG A 220 -23.93 -11.84 8.68
C ARG A 220 -23.42 -11.41 10.06
N LEU A 221 -22.26 -10.77 10.11
CA LEU A 221 -21.65 -10.25 11.35
C LEU A 221 -22.16 -8.84 11.72
N GLY A 222 -23.11 -8.28 10.97
CA GLY A 222 -23.76 -7.00 11.28
C GLY A 222 -23.19 -5.78 10.55
N ALA A 223 -22.28 -5.97 9.59
CA ALA A 223 -21.81 -4.93 8.65
C ALA A 223 -21.29 -3.62 9.27
N THR A 224 -20.62 -3.69 10.43
CA THR A 224 -20.11 -2.49 11.12
C THR A 224 -18.61 -2.29 10.98
N ASP A 225 -18.16 -1.05 11.17
CA ASP A 225 -16.74 -0.69 11.26
C ASP A 225 -15.99 -1.45 12.38
N LYS A 226 -16.69 -1.85 13.45
CA LYS A 226 -16.10 -2.62 14.55
C LYS A 226 -15.79 -4.04 14.09
N VAL A 227 -16.71 -4.65 13.35
CA VAL A 227 -16.54 -5.99 12.76
C VAL A 227 -15.36 -6.00 11.79
N ALA A 228 -15.26 -5.00 10.91
CA ALA A 228 -14.16 -4.87 9.94
C ALA A 228 -12.78 -4.64 10.57
N LYS A 229 -12.72 -4.30 11.86
CA LYS A 229 -11.47 -4.11 12.62
C LYS A 229 -11.24 -5.23 13.64
N GLY A 230 -12.22 -6.11 13.80
CA GLY A 230 -12.20 -7.21 14.76
C GLY A 230 -11.56 -8.47 14.18
N SER A 231 -11.16 -9.37 15.08
CA SER A 231 -10.62 -10.69 14.70
C SER A 231 -11.69 -11.65 14.20
N GLU A 232 -12.92 -11.57 14.72
CA GLU A 232 -14.01 -12.50 14.38
C GLU A 232 -14.28 -12.58 12.88
N PHE A 233 -14.26 -11.44 12.18
CA PHE A 233 -14.47 -11.42 10.75
C PHE A 233 -13.37 -12.17 9.99
N LEU A 234 -12.12 -12.01 10.41
CA LEU A 234 -10.98 -12.72 9.83
C LEU A 234 -11.07 -14.23 10.09
N GLU A 235 -11.41 -14.64 11.31
CA GLU A 235 -11.54 -16.05 11.67
C GLU A 235 -12.63 -16.74 10.84
N LYS A 236 -13.80 -16.11 10.72
CA LYS A 236 -14.88 -16.65 9.86
C LYS A 236 -14.51 -16.71 8.39
N LEU A 237 -13.83 -15.68 7.88
CA LEU A 237 -13.32 -15.71 6.51
C LEU A 237 -12.32 -16.85 6.28
N LYS A 238 -11.40 -17.08 7.22
CA LYS A 238 -10.45 -18.19 7.12
C LYS A 238 -11.13 -19.55 7.09
N SER A 239 -12.10 -19.78 7.98
CA SER A 239 -12.84 -21.05 8.01
C SER A 239 -13.57 -21.33 6.69
N GLU A 240 -14.21 -20.33 6.09
CA GLU A 240 -14.91 -20.49 4.81
C GLU A 240 -13.94 -20.72 3.66
N LEU A 241 -12.80 -20.02 3.65
CA LEU A 241 -11.73 -20.23 2.66
C LEU A 241 -11.10 -21.62 2.77
N GLU A 242 -10.92 -22.14 3.99
CA GLU A 242 -10.39 -23.49 4.23
C GLU A 242 -11.31 -24.55 3.62
N ILE A 243 -12.63 -24.43 3.84
CA ILE A 243 -13.62 -25.33 3.25
C ILE A 243 -13.56 -25.31 1.71
N ILE A 244 -13.39 -24.13 1.11
CA ILE A 244 -13.29 -23.98 -0.35
C ILE A 244 -12.01 -24.66 -0.88
N ILE A 245 -10.87 -24.46 -0.21
CA ILE A 245 -9.59 -25.08 -0.58
C ILE A 245 -9.67 -26.61 -0.51
N ASP A 246 -10.25 -27.14 0.58
CA ASP A 246 -10.43 -28.58 0.78
C ASP A 246 -11.37 -29.18 -0.28
N ALA A 247 -12.44 -28.48 -0.64
CA ALA A 247 -13.37 -28.91 -1.69
C ALA A 247 -12.68 -28.99 -3.07
N ASN A 248 -11.86 -28.00 -3.42
CA ASN A 248 -11.12 -27.98 -4.69
C ASN A 248 -10.08 -29.10 -4.75
N SER A 249 -9.36 -29.35 -3.66
CA SER A 249 -8.35 -30.42 -3.56
C SER A 249 -8.96 -31.81 -3.78
N ASN A 250 -10.19 -32.04 -3.29
CA ASN A 250 -10.90 -33.31 -3.46
C ASN A 250 -11.39 -33.54 -4.91
N LEU A 251 -11.74 -32.47 -5.64
CA LEU A 251 -12.18 -32.57 -7.04
C LEU A 251 -11.02 -32.93 -7.98
N GLU A 252 -9.81 -32.40 -7.74
CA GLU A 252 -8.63 -32.76 -8.53
C GLU A 252 -8.14 -34.20 -8.30
N GLY A 253 -8.34 -34.74 -7.09
CA GLY A 253 -8.00 -36.13 -6.75
C GLY A 253 -8.85 -37.18 -7.50
N CYS A 254 -10.13 -36.88 -7.73
CA CYS A 254 -11.04 -37.75 -8.48
C CYS A 254 -10.69 -37.84 -9.99
N HIS A 255 -10.11 -36.80 -10.58
CA HIS A 255 -9.75 -36.82 -12.00
C HIS A 255 -8.44 -37.54 -12.32
N LYS A 256 -7.59 -37.82 -11.32
CA LYS A 256 -6.30 -38.54 -11.51
C LYS A 256 -6.40 -40.05 -11.23
N SER A 257 -7.59 -40.55 -10.88
CA SER A 257 -7.82 -41.95 -10.48
C SER A 257 -8.81 -42.71 -11.39
N GLY A 258 -9.12 -42.16 -12.58
CA GLY A 258 -9.95 -42.79 -13.62
C GLY A 258 -9.15 -43.24 -14.83
#